data_AF-A0A8S3XKR4-F1
#
_entry.id   AF-A0A8S3XKR4-F1
#
_cell.length_a   1.000
_cell.length_b   1.000
_cell.length_c   1.000
_cell.angle_alpha   90.00
_cell.angle_beta   90.00
_cell.angle_gamma   90.00
#
_symmetry.space_group_name_H-M   'P 1'
#
loop_
_entity.id
_entity.type
_entity.pdbx_description
1 polymer ?
#
loop_
_entity_poly.entity_id
_entity_poly.type
_entity_poly.pdbx_seq_one_letter_code
_entity_poly.pdbx_strand_id
1 'polypeptide(L)'
;MEYVLVIEYESRGEVTCQIKGLPLTHSIQLEGYFNNLNILCKRIQDEIFEVDVEGIKLLNLLGSSTYSYRLISQSMAIEESTIGGRTAKIQKTIWTMGK
;
A
#
# COMPACT_ATOMS: atom_id res chain seq x y z
N MET A 1 -19.78 1.10 5.10
CA MET A 1 -18.67 2.05 5.09
C MET A 1 -17.40 1.21 5.09
N GLU A 2 -16.78 1.11 3.92
CA GLU A 2 -15.58 0.30 3.72
C GLU A 2 -14.36 1.20 3.82
N TYR A 3 -13.34 0.76 4.54
CA TYR A 3 -12.09 1.50 4.68
C TYR A 3 -10.92 0.63 4.25
N VAL A 4 -10.00 1.23 3.50
CA VAL A 4 -8.74 0.61 3.13
C VAL A 4 -7.60 1.51 3.55
N LEU A 5 -6.50 0.89 3.96
CA LEU A 5 -5.25 1.58 4.27
C LEU A 5 -4.25 1.29 3.16
N VAL A 6 -3.68 2.33 2.58
CA VAL A 6 -2.51 2.24 1.72
C VAL A 6 -1.32 2.74 2.53
N ILE A 7 -0.27 1.94 2.62
CA ILE A 7 0.94 2.23 3.40
C ILE A 7 2.12 2.15 2.46
N GLU A 8 2.83 3.26 2.28
CA GLU A 8 4.10 3.30 1.57
C GLU A 8 5.24 3.33 2.58
N TYR A 9 6.20 2.43 2.40
CA TYR A 9 7.44 2.37 3.14
C TYR A 9 8.54 2.90 2.23
N GLU A 10 9.19 3.97 2.64
CA GLU A 10 10.32 4.55 1.95
C GLU A 10 11.58 4.40 2.81
N SER A 11 12.58 3.77 2.23
CA SER A 11 13.94 3.67 2.79
C SER A 11 14.97 4.11 1.75
N ARG A 12 16.27 4.07 2.08
CA ARG A 12 17.33 4.52 1.16
C ARG A 12 17.40 3.62 -0.09
N GLY A 13 16.67 3.99 -1.14
CA GLY A 13 16.69 3.37 -2.46
C GLY A 13 15.58 2.35 -2.73
N GLU A 14 14.67 2.12 -1.77
CA GLU A 14 13.56 1.18 -1.92
C GLU A 14 12.24 1.82 -1.46
N VAL A 15 11.20 1.64 -2.27
CA VAL A 15 9.82 2.03 -1.97
C VAL A 15 8.96 0.78 -2.11
N THR A 16 8.25 0.40 -1.05
CA THR A 16 7.28 -0.69 -1.11
C THR A 16 5.93 -0.22 -0.61
N CYS A 17 4.87 -0.75 -1.19
CA CYS A 17 3.52 -0.43 -0.76
C CYS A 17 2.77 -1.63 -0.23
N GLN A 18 1.94 -1.39 0.78
CA GLN A 18 1.00 -2.35 1.34
C GLN A 18 -0.41 -1.79 1.32
N ILE A 19 -1.37 -2.64 1.00
CA ILE A 19 -2.81 -2.36 1.09
C ILE A 19 -3.39 -3.24 2.19
N LYS A 20 -4.17 -2.67 3.11
CA LYS A 20 -4.87 -3.40 4.18
C LYS A 20 -6.37 -3.12 4.15
N GLY A 21 -7.17 -4.10 4.55
CA GLY A 21 -8.62 -3.98 4.65
C GLY A 21 -9.35 -4.04 3.30
N LEU A 22 -8.66 -4.50 2.25
CA LEU A 22 -9.23 -4.63 0.92
C LEU A 22 -10.17 -5.85 0.87
N PRO A 23 -11.44 -5.71 0.41
CA PRO A 23 -12.34 -6.84 0.27
C PRO A 23 -11.77 -7.91 -0.67
N LEU A 24 -12.00 -9.20 -0.35
CA LEU A 24 -11.45 -10.33 -1.11
C LEU A 24 -11.70 -10.23 -2.62
N THR A 25 -12.88 -9.76 -3.03
CA THR A 25 -13.25 -9.55 -4.43
C THR A 25 -12.35 -8.54 -5.12
N HIS A 26 -12.11 -7.38 -4.49
CA HIS A 26 -11.20 -6.37 -5.00
C HIS A 26 -9.74 -6.85 -4.98
N SER A 27 -9.35 -7.61 -3.96
CA SER A 27 -8.00 -8.20 -3.85
C SER A 27 -7.69 -9.14 -5.02
N ILE A 28 -8.64 -10.00 -5.40
CA ILE A 28 -8.49 -10.90 -6.56
C ILE A 28 -8.37 -10.11 -7.87
N GLN A 29 -9.16 -9.04 -8.02
CA GLN A 29 -9.12 -8.18 -9.22
C GLN A 29 -7.79 -7.42 -9.33
N LEU A 30 -7.31 -6.86 -8.23
CA LEU A 30 -6.03 -6.15 -8.16
C LEU A 30 -4.85 -7.08 -8.44
N GLU A 31 -4.86 -8.29 -7.89
CA GLU A 31 -3.85 -9.31 -8.17
C GLU A 31 -3.80 -9.67 -9.66
N GLY A 32 -4.97 -9.91 -10.28
CA GLY A 32 -5.05 -10.13 -11.72
C GLY A 32 -4.52 -8.94 -12.53
N TYR A 33 -4.84 -7.71 -12.12
CA TYR A 33 -4.35 -6.50 -12.77
C TYR A 33 -2.81 -6.38 -12.70
N PHE A 34 -2.20 -6.59 -11.53
CA PHE A 34 -0.75 -6.51 -11.38
C PHE A 34 -0.01 -7.64 -12.11
N ASN A 35 -0.54 -8.86 -12.07
CA ASN A 35 0.02 -9.99 -12.83
C ASN A 35 0.04 -9.70 -14.33
N ASN A 36 -1.01 -9.08 -14.88
CA ASN A 36 -1.05 -8.67 -16.30
C ASN A 36 0.00 -7.61 -16.66
N LEU A 37 0.43 -6.81 -15.67
CA LEU A 37 1.46 -5.79 -15.83
C LEU A 37 2.88 -6.30 -15.50
N ASN A 38 3.02 -7.58 -15.15
CA ASN A 38 4.26 -8.16 -14.60
C ASN A 38 4.80 -7.39 -13.37
N ILE A 39 3.90 -6.86 -12.55
CA ILE A 39 4.23 -6.20 -11.30
C ILE A 39 4.25 -7.25 -10.19
N LEU A 40 5.33 -7.27 -9.40
CA LEU A 40 5.44 -8.16 -8.24
C LEU A 40 4.39 -7.77 -7.21
N CYS A 41 3.53 -8.72 -6.86
CA CYS A 41 2.59 -8.58 -5.76
C CYS A 41 2.57 -9.85 -4.90
N LYS A 42 2.33 -9.68 -3.61
CA LYS A 42 2.28 -10.77 -2.65
C LYS A 42 1.13 -10.55 -1.67
N ARG A 43 0.26 -11.54 -1.57
CA ARG A 43 -0.75 -11.59 -0.50
C ARG A 43 -0.11 -12.12 0.78
N ILE A 44 -0.09 -11.31 1.83
CA ILE A 44 0.49 -11.63 3.14
C ILE A 44 -0.66 -11.71 4.15
N GLN A 45 -1.10 -12.92 4.49
CA GLN A 45 -2.34 -13.13 5.26
C GLN A 45 -3.56 -12.60 4.48
N ASP A 46 -4.77 -13.07 4.77
CA ASP A 46 -5.95 -12.86 3.90
C ASP A 46 -6.41 -11.39 3.72
N GLU A 47 -5.68 -10.42 4.25
CA GLU A 47 -6.05 -9.01 4.32
C GLU A 47 -4.94 -8.02 3.94
N ILE A 48 -3.68 -8.46 3.75
CA ILE A 48 -2.56 -7.58 3.41
C ILE A 48 -2.06 -7.91 2.01
N PHE A 49 -1.94 -6.88 1.19
CA PHE A 49 -1.45 -6.98 -0.17
C PHE A 49 -0.21 -6.11 -0.32
N GLU A 50 0.96 -6.73 -0.54
CA GLU A 50 2.21 -6.01 -0.77
C GLU A 50 2.50 -5.94 -2.26
N VAL A 51 2.93 -4.78 -2.73
CA VAL A 51 3.15 -4.50 -4.15
C VAL A 51 4.31 -3.54 -4.35
N ASP A 52 5.12 -3.82 -5.35
CA ASP A 52 6.30 -3.02 -5.71
C ASP A 52 5.92 -1.89 -6.67
N VAL A 53 5.13 -0.94 -6.16
CA VAL A 53 4.60 0.22 -6.90
C VAL A 53 4.53 1.41 -5.96
N GLU A 54 4.80 2.61 -6.48
CA GLU A 54 4.63 3.88 -5.75
C GLU A 54 3.19 4.06 -5.25
N GLY A 55 3.02 4.55 -4.02
CA GLY A 55 1.73 4.71 -3.36
C GLY A 55 0.75 5.56 -4.17
N ILE A 56 1.24 6.61 -4.83
CA ILE A 56 0.40 7.47 -5.68
C ILE A 56 -0.30 6.70 -6.81
N LYS A 57 0.35 5.70 -7.40
CA LYS A 57 -0.25 4.87 -8.46
C LYS A 57 -1.36 3.99 -7.88
N LEU A 58 -1.17 3.46 -6.67
CA LEU A 58 -2.21 2.71 -5.95
C LEU A 58 -3.39 3.59 -5.57
N LEU A 59 -3.15 4.82 -5.08
CA LEU A 59 -4.20 5.76 -4.76
C LEU A 59 -5.03 6.11 -5.99
N ASN A 60 -4.38 6.35 -7.13
CA ASN A 60 -5.07 6.61 -8.39
C ASN A 60 -5.88 5.40 -8.88
N LEU A 61 -5.33 4.19 -8.74
CA LEU A 61 -6.02 2.96 -9.09
C LEU A 61 -7.25 2.75 -8.20
N LEU A 62 -7.11 2.82 -6.88
CA LEU A 62 -8.21 2.67 -5.92
C LEU A 62 -9.23 3.82 -6.00
N GLY A 63 -8.79 5.01 -6.41
CA GLY A 63 -9.64 6.17 -6.67
C GLY A 63 -10.35 6.16 -8.03
N SER A 64 -9.98 5.25 -8.92
CA SER A 64 -10.62 5.11 -10.24
C SER A 64 -12.08 4.70 -10.11
N SER A 65 -12.85 4.89 -11.19
CA SER A 65 -14.26 4.48 -11.27
C SER A 65 -14.48 3.00 -10.93
N THR A 66 -13.48 2.15 -11.15
CA THR A 66 -13.56 0.70 -10.88
C THR A 66 -13.74 0.40 -9.39
N TYR A 67 -12.99 1.08 -8.52
CA TYR A 67 -12.98 0.79 -7.08
C TYR A 67 -13.71 1.87 -6.26
N SER A 68 -13.64 3.13 -6.71
CA SER A 68 -14.36 4.29 -6.15
C SER A 68 -14.05 4.61 -4.69
N TYR A 69 -12.83 4.31 -4.21
CA TYR A 69 -12.39 4.76 -2.89
C TYR A 69 -12.01 6.25 -2.94
N ARG A 70 -12.27 6.99 -1.86
CA ARG A 70 -11.86 8.39 -1.73
C ARG A 70 -10.86 8.55 -0.60
N LEU A 71 -9.85 9.39 -0.80
CA LEU A 71 -8.90 9.73 0.25
C LEU A 71 -9.64 10.47 1.38
N ILE A 72 -9.50 9.97 2.61
CA ILE A 72 -10.11 10.56 3.82
C ILE A 72 -9.05 11.29 4.63
N SER A 73 -7.90 10.65 4.83
CA SER A 73 -6.80 11.21 5.61
C SER A 73 -5.46 10.68 5.14
N GLN A 74 -4.41 11.45 5.44
CA GLN A 74 -3.02 11.08 5.27
C GLN A 74 -2.29 11.29 6.59
N SER A 75 -1.39 10.38 6.91
CA SER A 75 -0.50 10.44 8.08
C SER A 75 0.90 10.03 7.64
N MET A 76 1.92 10.56 8.32
CA MET A 76 3.31 10.18 8.09
C MET A 76 4.01 9.95 9.43
N ALA A 77 4.80 8.89 9.50
CA ALA A 77 5.63 8.55 10.65
C ALA A 77 7.04 8.18 10.17
N ILE A 78 8.05 8.54 10.97
CA ILE A 78 9.43 8.10 10.75
C ILE A 78 9.76 7.12 11.86
N GLU A 79 10.07 5.88 11.48
CA GLU A 79 10.57 4.88 12.41
C GLU A 79 12.09 4.83 12.36
N GLU A 80 12.70 5.06 13.51
CA GLU A 80 14.13 4.94 13.71
C GLU A 80 14.43 3.67 14.49
N SER A 81 15.36 2.85 13.99
CA SER A 81 15.77 1.60 14.64
C SER A 81 17.29 1.48 14.60
N THR A 82 17.88 0.96 15.68
CA THR A 82 19.32 0.73 15.75
C THR A 82 19.63 -0.73 15.43
N ILE A 83 20.29 -0.99 14.30
CA ILE A 83 20.67 -2.33 13.84
C ILE A 83 22.19 -2.38 13.71
N GLY A 84 22.84 -3.26 14.49
CA GLY A 84 24.29 -3.46 14.43
C GLY A 84 25.12 -2.18 14.69
N GLY A 85 24.62 -1.29 15.55
CA GLY A 85 25.27 0.00 15.86
C GLY A 85 25.04 1.12 14.83
N ARG A 86 24.22 0.88 13.79
CA ARG A 86 23.80 1.90 12.81
C ARG A 86 22.33 2.25 13.00
N THR A 87 21.98 3.52 12.81
CA THR A 87 20.58 3.97 12.78
C THR A 87 20.00 3.75 11.39
N ALA A 88 19.02 2.85 11.28
CA ALA A 88 18.13 2.72 10.14
C ALA A 88 16.93 3.64 10.35
N LYS A 89 16.50 4.33 9.29
CA LYS A 89 15.29 5.16 9.29
C LYS A 89 14.38 4.69 8.17
N ILE A 90 13.12 4.47 8.48
CA ILE A 90 12.07 4.11 7.52
C ILE A 90 10.98 5.18 7.63
N GLN A 91 10.68 5.84 6.52
CA GLN A 91 9.54 6.73 6.43
C GLN A 91 8.32 5.88 6.05
N LYS A 92 7.23 6.04 6.81
CA LYS A 92 5.94 5.39 6.55
C LYS A 92 4.91 6.46 6.25
N THR A 93 4.36 6.44 5.04
CA THR A 93 3.23 7.27 4.66
C THR A 93 1.98 6.40 4.60
N ILE A 94 0.93 6.80 5.32
CA ILE A 94 -0.31 6.04 5.45
C ILE A 94 -1.45 6.89 4.92
N TRP A 95 -2.18 6.39 3.93
CA TRP A 95 -3.42 6.95 3.44
C TRP A 95 -4.59 6.08 3.86
N THR A 96 -5.58 6.71 4.50
CA THR A 96 -6.88 6.08 4.75
C THR A 96 -7.80 6.48 3.61
N MET A 97 -8.32 5.49 2.88
CA MET A 97 -9.34 5.70 1.86
C MET A 97 -10.64 5.04 2.30
N GLY A 98 -11.79 5.62 1.93
CA GLY A 98 -13.09 5.04 2.26
C GLY A 98 -14.14 5.15 1.15
N LYS A 99 -15.16 4.32 1.30
CA LYS A 99 -16.28 4.11 0.39
C LYS A 99 -17.60 3.93 1.15
#